data_AF-Q17II5-F1
#
_entry.id   AF-Q17II5-F1
#
_cell.length_a   1.000
_cell.length_b   1.000
_cell.length_c   1.000
_cell.angle_alpha   90.00
_cell.angle_beta   90.00
_cell.angle_gamma   90.00
#
_symmetry.space_group_name_H-M   'P 1'
#
loop_
_entity.id
_entity.type
_entity.pdbx_description
1 polymer ?
#
loop_
_entity_poly.entity_id
_entity_poly.type
_entity_poly.pdbx_seq_one_letter_code
_entity_poly.pdbx_strand_id
1 'polypeptide(L)'
;MRVNVALPSNDTSTTSVYLEGMKGYPDPKCKPTIKDTLAEFELSLLNIYECGVTRVVNKITGKKVFYHRVIIEGDQEFGKEVINVKCITNGPLYNITHGIVKRDVLPAGFQEPEDLEITSNITGSAPEPSLDIAVRQGNVRVSGDLNVSPGTNLQMEIFLDDKSAPIYGLGVNYMQVTDTLSQEETIIYNGCSVDPYLFENFNTVDGDLLTAKFRAFKFPESTYVQFRGTVNVCVDRCKGVICSNGQTAYGRRRREISQSATDPNKVYEVTMTTFIKVNYDEDADKSTASEIDQKFRQLKLANQKLARNSRAGNVFESIHVSNMAETSPSGMPVEETILLPVKLSASRRKLEGAVAAGIFLLA
;
A
#
# COMPACT_ATOMS: atom_id res chain seq x y z
N MET A 1 -1.52 14.23 5.11
CA MET A 1 -0.38 13.83 5.94
C MET A 1 0.77 14.75 5.62
N ARG A 2 1.27 15.50 6.59
CA ARG A 2 2.47 16.33 6.42
C ARG A 2 3.69 15.55 6.88
N VAL A 3 4.74 15.55 6.09
CA VAL A 3 5.98 14.82 6.36
C VAL A 3 7.14 15.79 6.29
N ASN A 4 7.88 15.91 7.37
CA ASN A 4 9.04 16.76 7.46
C ASN A 4 10.28 15.87 7.57
N VAL A 5 11.19 16.01 6.62
CA VAL A 5 12.42 15.22 6.51
C VAL A 5 13.61 16.15 6.59
N ALA A 6 14.49 15.92 7.56
CA ALA A 6 15.73 16.65 7.69
C ALA A 6 16.73 16.19 6.63
N LEU A 7 17.40 17.14 5.98
CA LEU A 7 18.37 16.87 4.92
C LEU A 7 19.80 16.91 5.46
N PRO A 8 20.69 16.04 4.96
CA PRO A 8 22.08 15.95 5.41
C PRO A 8 22.91 17.18 5.02
N SER A 9 22.57 17.86 3.92
CA SER A 9 23.22 19.08 3.45
C SER A 9 22.20 20.07 2.90
N ASN A 10 22.61 21.34 2.82
CA ASN A 10 21.81 22.41 2.23
C ASN A 10 22.00 22.49 0.70
N ASP A 11 22.91 21.68 0.15
CA ASP A 11 23.19 21.63 -1.28
C ASP A 11 22.17 20.75 -2.01
N THR A 12 21.20 21.42 -2.62
CA THR A 12 20.17 20.81 -3.48
C THR A 12 20.72 20.26 -4.80
N SER A 13 22.00 20.48 -5.10
CA SER A 13 22.69 19.93 -6.27
C SER A 13 23.17 18.50 -6.05
N THR A 14 23.48 18.12 -4.81
CA THR A 14 24.00 16.78 -4.47
C THR A 14 22.97 15.91 -3.77
N THR A 15 21.99 16.51 -3.10
CA THR A 15 20.95 15.79 -2.38
C THR A 15 19.62 15.82 -3.15
N SER A 16 19.12 14.65 -3.52
CA SER A 16 17.79 14.48 -4.12
C SER A 16 16.84 13.77 -3.15
N VAL A 17 15.63 14.32 -3.01
CA VAL A 17 14.63 13.84 -2.06
C VAL A 17 13.33 13.67 -2.81
N TYR A 18 12.78 12.46 -2.78
CA TYR A 18 11.62 12.13 -3.58
C TYR A 18 10.85 10.96 -3.00
N LEU A 19 9.60 10.83 -3.41
CA LEU A 19 8.73 9.72 -3.05
C LEU A 19 9.10 8.45 -3.84
N GLU A 20 9.09 7.28 -3.20
CA GLU A 20 9.47 6.03 -3.85
C GLU A 20 8.67 5.77 -5.14
N GLY A 21 9.39 5.48 -6.23
CA GLY A 21 8.80 5.29 -7.56
C GLY A 21 8.40 6.58 -8.28
N MET A 22 8.67 7.76 -7.71
CA MET A 22 8.24 9.06 -8.27
C MET A 22 9.40 10.02 -8.56
N LYS A 23 10.63 9.51 -8.70
CA LYS A 23 11.76 10.35 -9.12
C LYS A 23 11.50 10.91 -10.52
N GLY A 24 11.60 12.23 -10.65
CA GLY A 24 11.30 12.92 -11.91
C GLY A 24 9.80 12.98 -12.30
N TYR A 25 8.87 12.56 -11.43
CA TYR A 25 7.44 12.68 -11.70
C TYR A 25 7.03 14.17 -11.82
N PRO A 26 6.24 14.55 -12.84
CA PRO A 26 6.04 15.96 -13.17
C PRO A 26 5.13 16.72 -12.19
N ASP A 27 4.21 16.04 -11.49
CA ASP A 27 3.23 16.69 -10.63
C ASP A 27 3.90 17.45 -9.46
N PRO A 28 3.69 18.78 -9.34
CA PRO A 28 4.28 19.56 -8.27
C PRO A 28 3.79 19.17 -6.87
N LYS A 29 2.59 18.60 -6.72
CA LYS A 29 2.04 18.22 -5.40
C LYS A 29 2.82 17.07 -4.75
N CYS A 30 3.45 16.24 -5.56
CA CYS A 30 4.24 15.10 -5.09
C CYS A 30 5.73 15.45 -4.90
N LYS A 31 6.11 16.71 -5.13
CA LYS A 31 7.46 17.21 -4.90
C LYS A 31 7.58 17.82 -3.50
N PRO A 32 8.73 17.69 -2.84
CA PRO A 32 8.94 18.35 -1.56
C PRO A 32 9.03 19.87 -1.74
N THR A 33 8.50 20.60 -0.76
CA THR A 33 8.84 22.01 -0.55
C THR A 33 10.08 22.05 0.34
N ILE A 34 11.21 22.50 -0.19
CA ILE A 34 12.47 22.57 0.55
C ILE A 34 12.61 23.96 1.16
N LYS A 35 12.80 24.03 2.48
CA LYS A 35 13.12 25.24 3.24
C LYS A 35 14.38 24.96 4.04
N ASP A 36 15.49 25.58 3.66
CA ASP A 36 16.81 25.32 4.24
C ASP A 36 17.12 23.81 4.25
N THR A 37 17.31 23.21 5.42
CA THR A 37 17.61 21.79 5.62
C THR A 37 16.37 20.91 5.85
N LEU A 38 15.17 21.40 5.54
CA LEU A 38 13.91 20.68 5.75
C LEU A 38 13.15 20.48 4.44
N ALA A 39 12.91 19.23 4.08
CA ALA A 39 11.99 18.85 3.00
C ALA A 39 10.60 18.55 3.57
N GLU A 40 9.58 19.28 3.11
CA GLU A 40 8.19 19.14 3.53
C GLU A 40 7.35 18.52 2.40
N PHE A 41 6.67 17.41 2.68
CA PHE A 41 5.69 16.78 1.78
C PHE A 41 4.28 16.90 2.34
N GLU A 42 3.30 17.20 1.49
CA GLU A 42 1.88 17.22 1.82
C GLU A 42 1.12 16.16 1.01
N LEU A 43 0.85 15.01 1.63
CA LEU A 43 0.25 13.85 0.98
C LEU A 43 -1.24 13.73 1.30
N SER A 44 -2.08 13.61 0.27
CA SER A 44 -3.53 13.42 0.43
C SER A 44 -3.86 12.03 0.98
N LEU A 45 -4.70 11.97 2.02
CA LEU A 45 -5.23 10.70 2.55
C LEU A 45 -6.62 10.36 1.97
N LEU A 46 -7.26 11.32 1.28
CA LEU A 46 -8.53 11.13 0.60
C LEU A 46 -8.31 10.56 -0.79
N ASN A 47 -7.44 11.20 -1.58
CA ASN A 47 -7.02 10.73 -2.88
C ASN A 47 -5.62 10.12 -2.80
N ILE A 48 -5.56 8.87 -2.32
CA ILE A 48 -4.29 8.15 -2.13
C ILE A 48 -3.54 7.87 -3.45
N TYR A 49 -4.24 7.95 -4.58
CA TYR A 49 -3.65 7.73 -5.91
C TYR A 49 -2.83 8.91 -6.41
N GLU A 50 -3.01 10.11 -5.86
CA GLU A 50 -2.35 11.33 -6.36
C GLU A 50 -0.82 11.24 -6.24
N CYS A 51 -0.33 10.89 -5.05
CA CYS A 51 1.11 10.77 -4.75
C CYS A 51 1.49 9.42 -4.17
N GLY A 52 0.94 8.33 -4.70
CA GLY A 52 1.53 7.02 -4.41
C GLY A 52 1.21 6.40 -3.04
N VAL A 53 0.32 7.01 -2.23
CA VAL A 53 0.12 6.60 -0.83
C VAL A 53 -0.54 5.24 -0.76
N THR A 54 0.04 4.32 0.00
CA THR A 54 -0.56 3.00 0.23
C THR A 54 -1.51 3.07 1.42
N ARG A 55 -2.71 2.50 1.26
CA ARG A 55 -3.74 2.45 2.30
C ARG A 55 -4.06 1.01 2.66
N VAL A 56 -3.82 0.63 3.90
CA VAL A 56 -4.22 -0.63 4.51
C VAL A 56 -5.46 -0.41 5.35
N VAL A 57 -6.50 -1.18 5.09
CA VAL A 57 -7.76 -1.14 5.86
C VAL A 57 -7.94 -2.48 6.55
N ASN A 58 -7.96 -2.47 7.88
CA ASN A 58 -8.40 -3.64 8.64
C ASN A 58 -9.93 -3.76 8.50
N LYS A 59 -10.39 -4.86 7.92
CA LYS A 59 -11.81 -5.09 7.63
C LYS A 59 -12.63 -5.46 8.87
N ILE A 60 -11.97 -5.87 9.96
CA ILE A 60 -12.61 -6.20 11.24
C ILE A 60 -12.79 -4.95 12.10
N THR A 61 -11.73 -4.16 12.26
CA THR A 61 -11.74 -2.99 13.18
C THR A 61 -12.06 -1.67 12.48
N GLY A 62 -12.02 -1.63 11.15
CA GLY A 62 -12.13 -0.39 10.37
C GLY A 62 -10.91 0.54 10.46
N LYS A 63 -9.86 0.13 11.19
CA LYS A 63 -8.60 0.89 11.32
C LYS A 63 -7.95 1.06 9.95
N LYS A 64 -7.55 2.28 9.62
CA LYS A 64 -6.87 2.63 8.37
C LYS A 64 -5.45 3.03 8.68
N VAL A 65 -4.51 2.43 7.98
CA VAL A 65 -3.10 2.76 8.04
C VAL A 65 -2.69 3.23 6.66
N PHE A 66 -2.08 4.40 6.60
CA PHE A 66 -1.53 4.97 5.39
C PHE A 66 -0.02 4.99 5.53
N TYR A 67 0.71 4.52 4.52
CA TYR A 67 2.15 4.64 4.52
C TYR A 67 2.71 4.91 3.14
N HIS A 68 3.90 5.49 3.14
CA HIS A 68 4.68 5.73 1.94
C HIS A 68 6.17 5.85 2.30
N ARG A 69 7.05 5.70 1.31
CA ARG A 69 8.50 5.70 1.52
C ARG A 69 9.11 6.92 0.85
N VAL A 70 9.89 7.67 1.63
CA VAL A 70 10.66 8.81 1.15
C VAL A 70 12.09 8.35 0.94
N ILE A 71 12.64 8.62 -0.24
CA ILE A 71 14.01 8.30 -0.59
C ILE A 71 14.84 9.58 -0.53
N ILE A 72 15.98 9.50 0.14
CA ILE A 72 17.02 10.53 0.14
C ILE A 72 18.25 9.93 -0.52
N GLU A 73 18.69 10.51 -1.62
CA GLU A 73 19.96 10.19 -2.26
C GLU A 73 20.89 11.38 -2.08
N GLY A 74 22.01 11.17 -1.38
CA GLY A 74 23.04 12.19 -1.18
C GLY A 74 24.33 11.82 -1.90
N ASP A 75 25.42 12.47 -1.48
CA ASP A 75 26.77 12.19 -1.98
C ASP A 75 27.23 10.74 -1.71
N GLN A 76 28.34 10.32 -2.32
CA GLN A 76 28.86 8.95 -2.22
C GLN A 76 29.09 8.48 -0.77
N GLU A 77 29.28 9.40 0.18
CA GLU A 77 29.40 9.08 1.61
C GLU A 77 28.05 8.88 2.32
N PHE A 78 27.00 9.59 1.91
CA PHE A 78 25.66 9.47 2.49
C PHE A 78 24.89 8.29 1.87
N GLY A 79 25.08 8.06 0.57
CA GLY A 79 24.41 6.99 -0.16
C GLY A 79 22.90 7.22 -0.27
N LYS A 80 22.13 6.12 -0.16
CA LYS A 80 20.67 6.10 -0.32
C LYS A 80 20.01 5.69 0.98
N GLU A 81 19.22 6.59 1.55
CA GLU A 81 18.41 6.34 2.73
C GLU A 81 16.92 6.22 2.35
N VAL A 82 16.19 5.34 3.03
CA VAL A 82 14.76 5.16 2.82
C VAL A 82 14.02 5.32 4.15
N ILE A 83 13.17 6.34 4.23
CA ILE A 83 12.37 6.67 5.40
C ILE A 83 10.95 6.17 5.18
N ASN A 84 10.47 5.28 6.06
CA ASN A 84 9.09 4.82 6.04
C ASN A 84 8.21 5.77 6.86
N VAL A 85 7.21 6.35 6.21
CA VAL A 85 6.29 7.30 6.82
C VAL A 85 4.95 6.62 6.99
N LYS A 86 4.38 6.68 8.20
CA LYS A 86 3.11 6.03 8.54
C LYS A 86 2.16 7.00 9.24
N CYS A 87 0.91 7.02 8.81
CA CYS A 87 -0.20 7.72 9.45
C CYS A 87 -1.33 6.73 9.73
N ILE A 88 -1.86 6.76 10.95
CA ILE A 88 -2.92 5.86 11.38
C ILE A 88 -4.16 6.71 11.62
N THR A 89 -5.27 6.33 11.00
CA THR A 89 -6.59 6.89 11.34
C THR A 89 -7.50 5.76 11.80
N ASN A 90 -8.18 5.99 12.91
CA ASN A 90 -9.17 5.03 13.39
C ASN A 90 -10.42 5.18 12.53
N GLY A 91 -11.03 4.05 12.14
CA GLY A 91 -12.36 4.06 11.54
C GLY A 91 -13.41 4.54 12.55
N PRO A 92 -14.66 4.81 12.10
CA PRO A 92 -15.75 4.96 13.04
C PRO A 92 -15.83 3.70 13.91
N LEU A 93 -15.91 3.89 15.22
CA LEU A 93 -16.14 2.80 16.18
C LEU A 93 -17.48 2.15 15.82
N TYR A 94 -17.44 1.02 15.12
CA TYR A 94 -18.59 0.12 15.13
C TYR A 94 -18.59 -0.49 16.54
N ASN A 95 -19.51 -0.02 17.39
CA ASN A 95 -19.85 -0.70 18.63
C ASN A 95 -20.40 -2.08 18.25
N ILE A 96 -19.50 -3.04 18.04
CA ILE A 96 -19.87 -4.45 17.95
C ILE A 96 -20.21 -4.84 19.38
N THR A 97 -21.48 -4.64 19.73
CA THR A 97 -22.07 -5.28 20.90
C THR A 97 -22.06 -6.77 20.63
N HIS A 98 -20.99 -7.45 21.04
CA HIS A 98 -21.04 -8.89 21.20
C HIS A 98 -22.11 -9.17 22.26
N GLY A 99 -23.30 -9.55 21.81
CA GLY A 99 -24.33 -10.10 22.68
C GLY A 99 -23.80 -11.41 23.22
N ILE A 100 -23.21 -11.36 24.42
CA ILE A 100 -22.86 -12.57 25.17
C ILE A 100 -24.19 -13.22 25.53
N VAL A 101 -24.64 -14.16 24.71
CA VAL A 101 -25.72 -15.07 25.08
C VAL A 101 -25.10 -16.04 26.08
N LYS A 102 -25.18 -15.69 27.37
CA LYS A 102 -24.90 -16.61 28.47
C LYS A 102 -25.84 -17.80 28.35
N ARG A 103 -25.37 -18.90 27.77
CA ARG A 103 -25.91 -20.23 28.06
C ARG A 103 -25.33 -20.66 29.41
N ASP A 104 -25.79 -20.03 30.49
CA ASP A 104 -25.42 -20.37 31.86
C ASP A 104 -26.18 -21.63 32.32
N VAL A 105 -25.98 -22.75 31.64
CA VAL A 105 -26.36 -24.05 32.17
C VAL A 105 -25.14 -24.96 32.04
N LEU A 106 -24.35 -24.98 33.11
CA LEU A 106 -23.26 -25.93 33.26
C LEU A 106 -23.87 -27.35 33.33
N PRO A 107 -23.25 -28.37 32.71
CA PRO A 107 -23.73 -29.74 32.81
C PRO A 107 -23.82 -30.19 34.26
N ALA A 108 -24.80 -31.05 34.58
CA ALA A 108 -24.89 -31.66 35.90
C ALA A 108 -23.58 -32.41 36.21
N GLY A 109 -22.91 -32.04 37.31
CA GLY A 109 -21.61 -32.59 37.70
C GLY A 109 -20.40 -31.70 37.38
N PHE A 110 -20.58 -30.49 36.86
CA PHE A 110 -19.48 -29.52 36.77
C PHE A 110 -19.07 -29.06 38.18
N GLN A 111 -17.92 -29.54 38.66
CA GLN A 111 -17.23 -29.03 39.84
C GLN A 111 -16.14 -28.07 39.39
N GLU A 112 -16.28 -26.80 39.77
CA GLU A 112 -15.26 -25.78 39.56
C GLU A 112 -14.12 -26.01 40.57
N PRO A 113 -12.86 -26.18 40.14
CA PRO A 113 -11.72 -26.23 41.05
C PRO A 113 -11.59 -24.90 41.81
N GLU A 114 -11.39 -24.94 43.13
CA GLU A 114 -11.28 -23.73 43.97
C GLU A 114 -10.06 -22.86 43.61
N ASP A 115 -9.01 -23.46 43.05
CA ASP A 115 -7.79 -22.76 42.63
C ASP A 115 -7.33 -23.23 41.24
N LEU A 116 -7.63 -22.44 40.20
CA LEU A 116 -6.98 -22.56 38.90
C LEU A 116 -5.75 -21.63 38.89
N GLU A 117 -4.57 -22.20 39.15
CA GLU A 117 -3.30 -21.49 38.88
C GLU A 117 -3.09 -21.40 37.36
N ILE A 118 -3.57 -20.31 36.74
CA ILE A 118 -3.23 -19.97 35.36
C ILE A 118 -1.73 -19.66 35.32
N THR A 119 -0.92 -20.69 35.08
CA THR A 119 0.55 -20.63 35.11
C THR A 119 1.14 -19.78 33.98
N SER A 120 0.36 -19.49 32.93
CA SER A 120 0.73 -18.53 31.88
C SER A 120 -0.48 -18.12 31.04
N ASN A 121 -0.60 -16.83 30.71
CA ASN A 121 -1.46 -16.34 29.64
C ASN A 121 -0.58 -15.85 28.48
N ILE A 122 -0.76 -16.42 27.29
CA ILE A 122 -0.02 -16.01 26.09
C ILE A 122 -0.96 -15.16 25.24
N THR A 123 -0.86 -13.84 25.40
CA THR A 123 -1.55 -12.89 24.53
C THR A 123 -0.65 -12.54 23.35
N GLY A 124 -0.99 -12.99 22.15
CA GLY A 124 -0.32 -12.61 20.91
C GLY A 124 -1.19 -11.67 20.08
N SER A 125 -0.65 -10.53 19.64
CA SER A 125 -1.32 -9.65 18.67
C SER A 125 -0.62 -9.79 17.32
N ALA A 126 -1.38 -10.06 16.26
CA ALA A 126 -0.83 -10.15 14.92
C ALA A 126 -0.37 -8.76 14.44
N PRO A 127 0.77 -8.67 13.71
CA PRO A 127 1.28 -7.40 13.21
C PRO A 127 0.36 -6.83 12.13
N GLU A 128 0.43 -5.51 11.95
CA GLU A 128 -0.19 -4.85 10.79
C GLU A 128 0.68 -5.10 9.54
N PRO A 129 0.12 -5.63 8.46
CA PRO A 129 0.90 -5.98 7.27
C PRO A 129 1.44 -4.73 6.57
N SER A 130 2.73 -4.77 6.23
CA SER A 130 3.36 -3.81 5.32
C SER A 130 3.66 -4.50 4.00
N LEU A 131 3.22 -3.93 2.90
CA LEU A 131 3.43 -4.44 1.55
C LEU A 131 4.34 -3.51 0.78
N ASP A 132 5.28 -4.10 0.05
CA ASP A 132 6.13 -3.42 -0.91
C ASP A 132 5.82 -3.92 -2.33
N ILE A 133 6.05 -3.04 -3.30
CA ILE A 133 5.92 -3.33 -4.73
C ILE A 133 7.24 -3.10 -5.42
N ALA A 134 7.69 -4.08 -6.20
CA ALA A 134 8.88 -3.98 -7.02
C ALA A 134 8.57 -4.36 -8.46
N VAL A 135 9.21 -3.66 -9.40
CA VAL A 135 9.22 -4.04 -10.81
C VAL A 135 10.61 -4.56 -11.13
N ARG A 136 10.70 -5.65 -11.88
CA ARG A 136 11.97 -6.28 -12.27
C ARG A 136 12.05 -6.49 -13.76
N GLN A 137 13.25 -6.33 -14.28
CA GLN A 137 13.62 -6.74 -15.63
C GLN A 137 14.70 -7.82 -15.47
N GLY A 138 14.29 -9.08 -15.61
CA GLY A 138 15.13 -10.21 -15.23
C GLY A 138 15.50 -10.18 -13.75
N ASN A 139 16.79 -10.22 -13.43
CA ASN A 139 17.26 -10.23 -12.05
C ASN A 139 17.44 -8.82 -11.44
N VAL A 140 17.32 -7.76 -12.24
CA VAL A 140 17.56 -6.39 -11.78
C VAL A 140 16.24 -5.76 -11.33
N ARG A 141 16.25 -5.14 -10.15
CA ARG A 141 15.14 -4.30 -9.69
C ARG A 141 15.15 -2.98 -10.45
N VAL A 142 14.03 -2.70 -11.08
CA VAL A 142 13.78 -1.48 -11.84
C VAL A 142 13.16 -0.47 -10.87
N SER A 143 13.95 0.50 -10.41
CA SER A 143 13.43 1.65 -9.67
C SER A 143 12.94 2.73 -10.63
N GLY A 144 12.09 3.64 -10.12
CA GLY A 144 11.29 4.61 -10.90
C GLY A 144 12.03 5.55 -11.88
N ASP A 145 13.35 5.47 -11.96
CA ASP A 145 14.19 6.20 -12.91
C ASP A 145 14.31 5.55 -14.29
N LEU A 146 13.96 4.27 -14.43
CA LEU A 146 14.23 3.57 -15.69
C LEU A 146 13.18 3.91 -16.74
N ASN A 147 13.63 4.54 -17.83
CA ASN A 147 12.88 4.58 -19.07
C ASN A 147 12.80 3.14 -19.61
N VAL A 148 11.59 2.60 -19.72
CA VAL A 148 11.38 1.28 -20.32
C VAL A 148 10.84 1.43 -21.73
N SER A 149 11.39 0.70 -22.68
CA SER A 149 10.89 0.65 -24.06
C SER A 149 9.61 -0.20 -24.13
N PRO A 150 8.57 0.24 -24.86
CA PRO A 150 7.35 -0.54 -25.08
C PRO A 150 7.61 -1.95 -25.62
N GLY A 151 6.86 -2.93 -25.11
CA GLY A 151 7.03 -4.35 -25.40
C GLY A 151 8.01 -5.09 -24.50
N THR A 152 8.81 -4.37 -23.69
CA THR A 152 9.73 -4.98 -22.73
C THR A 152 8.99 -5.88 -21.75
N ASN A 153 9.50 -7.10 -21.57
CA ASN A 153 8.99 -8.03 -20.57
C ASN A 153 9.50 -7.63 -19.18
N LEU A 154 8.56 -7.29 -18.30
CA LEU A 154 8.79 -6.93 -16.91
C LEU A 154 8.06 -7.91 -15.99
N GLN A 155 8.49 -7.96 -14.74
CA GLN A 155 7.87 -8.75 -13.68
C GLN A 155 7.52 -7.83 -12.52
N MET A 156 6.25 -7.80 -12.15
CA MET A 156 5.76 -7.14 -10.95
C MET A 156 5.79 -8.11 -9.77
N GLU A 157 6.35 -7.66 -8.66
CA GLU A 157 6.44 -8.38 -7.40
C GLU A 157 5.74 -7.57 -6.32
N ILE A 158 4.80 -8.20 -5.60
CA ILE A 158 4.16 -7.63 -4.41
C ILE A 158 4.43 -8.58 -3.27
N PHE A 159 5.04 -8.10 -2.19
CA PHE A 159 5.46 -8.96 -1.08
C PHE A 159 5.19 -8.32 0.28
N LEU A 160 5.01 -9.17 1.29
CA LEU A 160 4.89 -8.77 2.70
C LEU A 160 6.26 -8.54 3.34
N ASP A 161 6.27 -7.73 4.40
CA ASP A 161 7.43 -7.61 5.27
C ASP A 161 7.68 -8.89 6.09
N ASP A 162 8.92 -9.11 6.52
CA ASP A 162 9.36 -10.33 7.22
C ASP A 162 8.53 -10.68 8.46
N LYS A 163 7.94 -9.68 9.13
CA LYS A 163 7.10 -9.88 10.32
C LYS A 163 5.72 -10.41 9.97
N SER A 164 5.23 -10.10 8.77
CA SER A 164 3.86 -10.36 8.33
C SER A 164 3.77 -11.56 7.40
N ALA A 165 4.80 -11.82 6.60
CA ALA A 165 4.93 -12.96 5.70
C ALA A 165 4.61 -14.33 6.34
N PRO A 166 5.04 -14.66 7.56
CA PRO A 166 4.72 -15.96 8.16
C PRO A 166 3.27 -16.09 8.66
N ILE A 167 2.52 -14.99 8.74
CA ILE A 167 1.16 -14.97 9.33
C ILE A 167 0.10 -14.79 8.24
N TYR A 168 0.43 -14.07 7.17
CA TYR A 168 -0.52 -13.67 6.16
C TYR A 168 -0.09 -14.11 4.76
N GLY A 169 -1.10 -14.32 3.92
CA GLY A 169 -0.95 -14.46 2.48
C GLY A 169 -1.63 -13.34 1.73
N LEU A 170 -1.21 -13.16 0.48
CA LEU A 170 -1.67 -12.11 -0.42
C LEU A 170 -2.54 -12.68 -1.54
N GLY A 171 -3.50 -11.88 -2.00
CA GLY A 171 -4.27 -12.14 -3.21
C GLY A 171 -4.68 -10.85 -3.90
N VAL A 172 -4.34 -10.68 -5.19
CA VAL A 172 -4.78 -9.50 -5.95
C VAL A 172 -6.26 -9.66 -6.30
N ASN A 173 -7.07 -8.68 -5.95
CA ASN A 173 -8.49 -8.66 -6.31
C ASN A 173 -8.75 -7.87 -7.59
N TYR A 174 -8.15 -6.68 -7.68
CA TYR A 174 -8.42 -5.74 -8.75
C TYR A 174 -7.17 -4.94 -9.07
N MET A 175 -6.95 -4.68 -10.35
CA MET A 175 -5.84 -3.84 -10.79
C MET A 175 -6.21 -3.10 -12.07
N GLN A 176 -5.87 -1.82 -12.10
CA GLN A 176 -6.18 -0.91 -13.18
C GLN A 176 -4.93 -0.11 -13.53
N VAL A 177 -4.84 0.30 -14.79
CA VAL A 177 -3.81 1.21 -15.27
C VAL A 177 -4.42 2.51 -15.74
N THR A 178 -3.72 3.63 -15.55
CA THR A 178 -4.19 4.94 -15.96
C THR A 178 -3.03 5.81 -16.43
N ASP A 179 -3.35 6.75 -17.33
CA ASP A 179 -2.46 7.81 -17.79
C ASP A 179 -2.35 8.98 -16.80
N THR A 180 -2.95 8.85 -15.60
CA THR A 180 -3.11 9.89 -14.56
C THR A 180 -4.03 11.04 -14.91
N LEU A 181 -4.61 11.04 -16.11
CA LEU A 181 -5.44 12.12 -16.64
C LEU A 181 -6.89 11.66 -16.84
N SER A 182 -7.13 10.88 -17.89
CA SER A 182 -8.49 10.58 -18.37
C SER A 182 -8.68 9.14 -18.81
N GLN A 183 -7.60 8.45 -19.19
CA GLN A 183 -7.67 7.09 -19.68
C GLN A 183 -7.39 6.13 -18.53
N GLU A 184 -8.25 5.14 -18.39
CA GLU A 184 -8.11 4.11 -17.38
C GLU A 184 -8.60 2.77 -17.93
N GLU A 185 -7.85 1.71 -17.69
CA GLU A 185 -8.15 0.38 -18.20
C GLU A 185 -7.95 -0.66 -17.10
N THR A 186 -8.94 -1.53 -16.91
CA THR A 186 -8.82 -2.64 -15.98
C THR A 186 -7.92 -3.71 -16.60
N ILE A 187 -6.91 -4.15 -15.86
CA ILE A 187 -6.00 -5.23 -16.27
C ILE A 187 -6.24 -6.51 -15.48
N ILE A 188 -6.63 -6.41 -14.21
CA ILE A 188 -7.04 -7.54 -13.37
C ILE A 188 -8.43 -7.25 -12.81
N TYR A 189 -9.36 -8.17 -13.01
CA TYR A 189 -10.71 -8.12 -12.48
C TYR A 189 -11.03 -9.42 -11.73
N ASN A 190 -11.41 -9.31 -10.46
CA ASN A 190 -11.66 -10.45 -9.55
C ASN A 190 -10.51 -11.47 -9.56
N GLY A 191 -9.26 -11.00 -9.54
CA GLY A 191 -8.06 -11.83 -9.55
C GLY A 191 -7.66 -12.43 -10.90
N CYS A 192 -8.45 -12.21 -11.97
CA CYS A 192 -8.14 -12.69 -13.31
C CYS A 192 -7.73 -11.56 -14.24
N SER A 193 -6.71 -11.81 -15.06
CA SER A 193 -6.30 -10.90 -16.12
C SER A 193 -7.36 -10.81 -17.22
N VAL A 194 -7.61 -9.58 -17.65
CA VAL A 194 -8.49 -9.29 -18.79
C VAL A 194 -7.78 -9.60 -20.11
N ASP A 195 -6.48 -9.31 -20.20
CA ASP A 195 -5.63 -9.64 -21.35
C ASP A 195 -4.29 -10.26 -20.89
N PRO A 196 -4.19 -11.60 -20.87
CA PRO A 196 -2.98 -12.32 -20.48
C PRO A 196 -1.74 -12.01 -21.34
N TYR A 197 -1.92 -11.45 -22.54
CA TYR A 197 -0.79 -11.08 -23.40
C TYR A 197 -0.09 -9.80 -22.89
N LEU A 198 -0.87 -8.85 -22.36
CA LEU A 198 -0.35 -7.60 -21.81
C LEU A 198 0.07 -7.77 -20.35
N PHE A 199 -0.73 -8.48 -19.56
CA PHE A 199 -0.50 -8.65 -18.13
C PHE A 199 -0.93 -10.06 -17.72
N GLU A 200 -0.01 -10.89 -17.25
CA GLU A 200 -0.31 -12.24 -16.79
C GLU A 200 -1.04 -12.24 -15.44
N ASN A 201 -1.64 -13.38 -15.10
CA ASN A 201 -2.23 -13.56 -13.76
C ASN A 201 -1.15 -13.52 -12.68
N PHE A 202 -1.51 -13.00 -11.50
CA PHE A 202 -0.64 -13.10 -10.33
C PHE A 202 -0.57 -14.53 -9.84
N ASN A 203 0.67 -15.00 -9.64
CA ASN A 203 0.99 -16.31 -9.09
C ASN A 203 1.79 -16.16 -7.81
N THR A 204 1.62 -17.11 -6.88
CA THR A 204 2.41 -17.20 -5.65
C THR A 204 2.74 -18.65 -5.36
N VAL A 205 3.90 -18.88 -4.73
CA VAL A 205 4.34 -20.21 -4.28
C VAL A 205 3.98 -20.39 -2.82
N ASP A 206 4.43 -19.47 -1.97
CA ASP A 206 4.32 -19.57 -0.51
C ASP A 206 3.16 -18.75 0.07
N GLY A 207 2.60 -17.82 -0.70
CA GLY A 207 1.46 -16.98 -0.32
C GLY A 207 1.84 -15.54 -0.01
N ASP A 208 3.10 -15.28 0.36
CA ASP A 208 3.65 -14.01 0.81
C ASP A 208 4.20 -13.13 -0.34
N LEU A 209 4.63 -13.75 -1.44
CA LEU A 209 5.11 -13.09 -2.66
C LEU A 209 4.18 -13.39 -3.84
N LEU A 210 3.59 -12.34 -4.41
CA LEU A 210 2.84 -12.38 -5.66
C LEU A 210 3.71 -11.90 -6.82
N THR A 211 3.73 -12.67 -7.90
CA THR A 211 4.49 -12.36 -9.11
C THR A 211 3.57 -12.38 -10.32
N ALA A 212 3.69 -11.37 -11.19
CA ALA A 212 3.02 -11.34 -12.48
C ALA A 212 3.96 -10.77 -13.54
N LYS A 213 4.02 -11.39 -14.71
CA LYS A 213 4.75 -10.85 -15.85
C LYS A 213 3.84 -9.94 -16.66
N PHE A 214 4.41 -8.88 -17.21
CA PHE A 214 3.67 -7.98 -18.07
C PHE A 214 4.58 -7.39 -19.14
N ARG A 215 3.99 -6.95 -20.24
CA ARG A 215 4.69 -6.23 -21.28
C ARG A 215 4.49 -4.75 -21.06
N ALA A 216 5.57 -3.97 -21.08
CA ALA A 216 5.47 -2.52 -20.98
C ALA A 216 4.60 -1.98 -22.13
N PHE A 217 3.58 -1.20 -21.80
CA PHE A 217 2.75 -0.49 -22.77
C PHE A 217 2.66 0.97 -22.36
N LYS A 218 2.29 1.84 -23.29
CA LYS A 218 2.22 3.28 -23.08
C LYS A 218 0.86 3.81 -23.55
N PHE A 219 0.33 4.81 -22.86
CA PHE A 219 -0.80 5.58 -23.36
C PHE A 219 -0.33 6.58 -24.43
N PRO A 220 -1.09 6.83 -25.50
CA PRO A 220 -0.67 7.74 -26.56
C PRO A 220 -0.27 9.14 -26.05
N GLU A 221 -1.00 9.63 -25.05
CA GLU A 221 -0.87 10.99 -24.51
C GLU A 221 0.03 11.09 -23.27
N SER A 222 0.54 9.98 -22.73
CA SER A 222 1.32 9.99 -21.48
C SER A 222 2.49 9.00 -21.49
N THR A 223 3.64 9.45 -21.00
CA THR A 223 4.83 8.62 -20.75
C THR A 223 4.78 7.93 -19.39
N TYR A 224 3.94 8.38 -18.46
CA TYR A 224 3.79 7.77 -17.15
C TYR A 224 2.55 6.87 -17.16
N VAL A 225 2.76 5.62 -16.80
CA VAL A 225 1.70 4.65 -16.56
C VAL A 225 1.59 4.45 -15.06
N GLN A 226 0.44 4.80 -14.50
CA GLN A 226 0.14 4.55 -13.10
C GLN A 226 -0.67 3.26 -13.00
N PHE A 227 -0.18 2.35 -12.16
CA PHE A 227 -0.85 1.12 -11.78
C PHE A 227 -1.54 1.32 -10.43
N ARG A 228 -2.83 1.02 -10.35
CA ARG A 228 -3.67 1.09 -9.15
C ARG A 228 -4.15 -0.30 -8.80
N GLY A 229 -3.72 -0.83 -7.67
CA GLY A 229 -4.01 -2.21 -7.24
C GLY A 229 -4.78 -2.27 -5.93
N THR A 230 -5.67 -3.24 -5.82
CA THR A 230 -6.29 -3.67 -4.55
C THR A 230 -5.90 -5.10 -4.25
N VAL A 231 -5.16 -5.28 -3.17
CA VAL A 231 -4.65 -6.57 -2.69
C VAL A 231 -5.35 -6.93 -1.39
N ASN A 232 -5.87 -8.14 -1.32
CA ASN A 232 -6.40 -8.73 -0.10
C ASN A 232 -5.26 -9.37 0.68
N VAL A 233 -5.29 -9.21 2.00
CA VAL A 233 -4.39 -9.90 2.92
C VAL A 233 -5.24 -10.83 3.77
N CYS A 234 -4.91 -12.12 3.72
CA CYS A 234 -5.65 -13.18 4.38
C CYS A 234 -4.77 -13.87 5.43
N VAL A 235 -5.37 -14.40 6.50
CA VAL A 235 -4.63 -15.26 7.43
C VAL A 235 -4.14 -16.51 6.70
N ASP A 236 -2.86 -16.83 6.85
CA ASP A 236 -2.13 -17.90 6.17
C ASP A 236 -2.10 -17.74 4.64
N ARG A 237 -3.22 -18.00 3.94
CA ARG A 237 -3.32 -17.89 2.48
C ARG A 237 -4.69 -17.42 2.06
N CYS A 238 -4.73 -16.60 1.00
CA CYS A 238 -5.99 -16.23 0.36
C CYS A 238 -6.56 -17.38 -0.46
N LYS A 239 -7.89 -17.44 -0.53
CA LYS A 239 -8.64 -18.18 -1.56
C LYS A 239 -8.42 -17.53 -2.91
N GLY A 240 -8.63 -18.31 -3.94
CA GLY A 240 -8.23 -17.93 -5.27
C GLY A 240 -9.18 -18.42 -6.29
N VAL A 241 -8.88 -17.94 -7.49
CA VAL A 241 -9.88 -17.73 -8.50
C VAL A 241 -9.44 -18.54 -9.70
N ILE A 242 -10.31 -19.44 -10.12
CA ILE A 242 -10.12 -20.17 -11.37
C ILE A 242 -10.61 -19.25 -12.48
N CYS A 243 -9.69 -18.82 -13.33
CA CYS A 243 -10.01 -17.94 -14.45
C CYS A 243 -10.57 -18.74 -15.63
N SER A 244 -11.27 -18.07 -16.55
CA SER A 244 -11.93 -18.69 -17.72
C SER A 244 -10.98 -19.45 -18.65
N ASN A 245 -9.68 -19.14 -18.60
CA ASN A 245 -8.62 -19.81 -19.35
C ASN A 245 -8.08 -21.08 -18.66
N GLY A 246 -8.67 -21.51 -17.55
CA GLY A 246 -8.23 -22.68 -16.78
C GLY A 246 -6.97 -22.44 -15.94
N GLN A 247 -6.35 -21.26 -16.02
CA GLN A 247 -5.28 -20.86 -15.11
C GLN A 247 -5.88 -20.55 -13.74
N THR A 248 -5.22 -21.05 -12.69
CA THR A 248 -5.60 -20.74 -11.32
C THR A 248 -4.83 -19.50 -10.89
N ALA A 249 -5.52 -18.36 -10.79
CA ALA A 249 -5.03 -17.25 -10.00
C ALA A 249 -5.14 -17.65 -8.52
N TYR A 250 -4.07 -17.45 -7.76
CA TYR A 250 -3.87 -18.28 -6.57
C TYR A 250 -4.86 -18.07 -5.44
N GLY A 251 -5.15 -19.25 -4.89
CA GLY A 251 -5.95 -19.62 -3.75
C GLY A 251 -6.95 -20.73 -4.14
N ARG A 252 -7.00 -21.80 -3.34
CA ARG A 252 -7.79 -23.01 -3.65
C ARG A 252 -9.23 -22.83 -3.12
N ARG A 253 -10.30 -23.39 -3.69
CA ARG A 253 -10.51 -24.71 -4.31
C ARG A 253 -11.76 -24.76 -5.23
N ARG A 254 -11.75 -25.75 -6.13
CA ARG A 254 -12.88 -26.46 -6.78
C ARG A 254 -14.17 -26.60 -5.94
N ARG A 255 -15.28 -26.29 -6.63
CA ARG A 255 -16.72 -26.63 -6.50
C ARG A 255 -17.65 -25.53 -5.93
N GLU A 256 -18.61 -25.23 -6.82
CA GLU A 256 -19.91 -24.58 -6.69
C GLU A 256 -20.06 -23.05 -6.70
N ILE A 257 -21.13 -22.68 -7.39
CA ILE A 257 -21.52 -21.38 -7.92
C ILE A 257 -22.21 -20.59 -6.81
N SER A 258 -21.61 -19.49 -6.38
CA SER A 258 -22.32 -18.37 -5.77
C SER A 258 -21.43 -17.13 -5.83
N GLN A 259 -22.01 -16.02 -6.29
CA GLN A 259 -21.40 -14.70 -6.31
C GLN A 259 -20.63 -14.39 -5.02
N SER A 260 -19.36 -14.00 -5.16
CA SER A 260 -18.60 -13.18 -4.20
C SER A 260 -18.82 -13.54 -2.71
N ALA A 261 -18.53 -14.77 -2.31
CA ALA A 261 -18.29 -15.03 -0.90
C ALA A 261 -16.92 -14.42 -0.55
N THR A 262 -16.92 -13.25 0.10
CA THR A 262 -15.74 -12.65 0.71
C THR A 262 -14.93 -13.75 1.39
N ASP A 263 -13.64 -13.86 1.07
CA ASP A 263 -12.78 -14.86 1.69
C ASP A 263 -12.88 -14.73 3.22
N PRO A 264 -13.33 -15.77 3.96
CA PRO A 264 -13.45 -15.70 5.42
C PRO A 264 -12.12 -15.41 6.09
N ASN A 265 -11.00 -15.68 5.41
CA ASN A 265 -9.67 -15.40 5.92
C ASN A 265 -9.20 -13.97 5.62
N LYS A 266 -9.93 -13.17 4.83
CA LYS A 266 -9.55 -11.78 4.49
C LYS A 266 -9.65 -10.89 5.72
N VAL A 267 -8.52 -10.39 6.20
CA VAL A 267 -8.44 -9.49 7.36
C VAL A 267 -8.13 -8.06 6.94
N TYR A 268 -7.27 -7.87 5.94
CA TYR A 268 -6.92 -6.55 5.43
C TYR A 268 -7.19 -6.41 3.94
N GLU A 269 -7.41 -5.17 3.53
CA GLU A 269 -7.42 -4.77 2.13
C GLU A 269 -6.46 -3.61 1.95
N VAL A 270 -5.57 -3.76 0.98
CA VAL A 270 -4.49 -2.83 0.70
C VAL A 270 -4.73 -2.22 -0.66
N THR A 271 -4.92 -0.91 -0.69
CA THR A 271 -4.94 -0.13 -1.93
C THR A 271 -3.56 0.46 -2.13
N MET A 272 -2.90 0.12 -3.24
CA MET A 272 -1.52 0.51 -3.54
C MET A 272 -1.40 1.07 -4.95
N THR A 273 -0.30 1.80 -5.19
CA THR A 273 0.01 2.36 -6.49
C THR A 273 1.48 2.26 -6.83
N THR A 274 1.78 2.13 -8.12
CA THR A 274 3.15 2.22 -8.64
C THR A 274 3.15 2.98 -9.96
N PHE A 275 4.25 3.67 -10.25
CA PHE A 275 4.41 4.50 -11.43
C PHE A 275 5.56 3.94 -12.26
N ILE A 276 5.36 3.84 -13.56
CA ILE A 276 6.38 3.41 -14.51
C ILE A 276 6.47 4.45 -15.62
N LYS A 277 7.69 4.90 -15.90
CA LYS A 277 7.99 5.79 -17.02
C LYS A 277 8.36 4.96 -18.25
N VAL A 278 7.52 5.03 -19.27
CA VAL A 278 7.66 4.28 -20.51
C VAL A 278 7.99 5.26 -21.63
N ASN A 279 9.10 5.05 -22.31
CA ASN A 279 9.54 5.90 -23.41
C ASN A 279 9.83 5.06 -24.65
N TYR A 280 9.47 5.57 -25.83
CA TYR A 280 9.89 4.94 -27.08
C TYR A 280 11.34 5.36 -27.33
N ASP A 281 12.28 4.45 -27.05
CA ASP A 281 13.66 4.65 -27.47
C ASP A 281 13.74 4.48 -29.00
N GLU A 282 14.66 5.18 -29.65
CA GLU A 282 14.83 5.12 -31.12
C GLU A 282 15.19 3.70 -31.61
N ASP A 283 15.79 2.89 -30.72
CA ASP A 283 16.18 1.50 -30.94
C ASP A 283 15.06 0.48 -30.66
N ALA A 284 13.88 0.92 -30.22
CA ALA A 284 12.77 0.01 -29.92
C ALA A 284 12.18 -0.58 -31.21
N ASP A 285 11.93 -1.90 -31.19
CA ASP A 285 11.31 -2.63 -32.29
C ASP A 285 9.92 -2.05 -32.61
N LYS A 286 9.83 -1.27 -33.69
CA LYS A 286 8.59 -0.59 -34.11
C LYS A 286 7.44 -1.56 -34.38
N SER A 287 7.76 -2.78 -34.82
CA SER A 287 6.78 -3.85 -35.05
C SER A 287 6.14 -4.32 -33.74
N THR A 288 6.95 -4.59 -32.71
CA THR A 288 6.46 -5.03 -31.39
C THR A 288 5.69 -3.91 -30.70
N ALA A 289 6.18 -2.68 -30.78
CA ALA A 289 5.45 -1.50 -30.30
C ALA A 289 4.05 -1.40 -30.92
N SER A 290 3.94 -1.53 -32.24
CA SER A 290 2.64 -1.48 -32.93
C SER A 290 1.72 -2.64 -32.56
N GLU A 291 2.25 -3.84 -32.33
CA GLU A 291 1.46 -4.99 -31.88
C GLU A 291 0.90 -4.76 -30.48
N ILE A 292 1.73 -4.23 -29.57
CA ILE A 292 1.33 -3.89 -28.19
C ILE A 292 0.26 -2.80 -28.18
N ASP A 293 0.39 -1.77 -29.01
CA ASP A 293 -0.64 -0.72 -29.16
C ASP A 293 -1.98 -1.30 -29.65
N GLN A 294 -1.94 -2.25 -30.60
CA GLN A 294 -3.15 -2.92 -31.09
C GLN A 294 -3.81 -3.75 -29.98
N LYS A 295 -3.01 -4.48 -29.20
CA LYS A 295 -3.50 -5.26 -28.06
C LYS A 295 -4.09 -4.37 -26.97
N PHE A 296 -3.45 -3.24 -26.70
CA PHE A 296 -3.98 -2.26 -25.76
C PHE A 296 -5.34 -1.71 -26.20
N ARG A 297 -5.53 -1.44 -27.51
CA ARG A 297 -6.86 -1.07 -28.05
C ARG A 297 -7.90 -2.20 -27.89
N GLN A 298 -7.49 -3.46 -28.06
CA GLN A 298 -8.38 -4.61 -27.84
C GLN A 298 -8.80 -4.72 -26.37
N LEU A 299 -7.88 -4.48 -25.44
CA LEU A 299 -8.16 -4.42 -24.00
C LEU A 299 -9.25 -3.38 -23.70
N LYS A 300 -9.16 -2.17 -24.28
CA LYS A 300 -10.20 -1.13 -24.12
C LYS A 300 -11.59 -1.62 -24.53
N LEU A 301 -11.66 -2.31 -25.67
CA LEU A 301 -12.92 -2.89 -26.17
C LEU A 301 -13.44 -4.02 -25.28
N ALA A 302 -12.54 -4.84 -24.73
CA ALA A 302 -12.91 -5.90 -23.78
C ALA A 302 -13.48 -5.30 -22.49
N ASN A 303 -12.82 -4.29 -21.92
CA ASN A 303 -13.31 -3.57 -20.73
C ASN A 303 -14.66 -2.91 -20.97
N GLN A 304 -14.89 -2.30 -22.15
CA GLN A 304 -16.19 -1.74 -22.50
C GLN A 304 -17.31 -2.80 -22.52
N LYS A 305 -17.02 -4.03 -22.99
CA LYS A 305 -17.97 -5.15 -22.96
C LYS A 305 -18.23 -5.64 -21.53
N LEU A 306 -17.17 -5.78 -20.73
CA LEU A 306 -17.29 -6.17 -19.32
C LEU A 306 -18.17 -5.18 -18.55
N ALA A 307 -17.96 -3.88 -18.72
CA ALA A 307 -18.78 -2.85 -18.09
C ALA A 307 -20.26 -2.92 -18.47
N ARG A 308 -20.58 -3.25 -19.73
CA ARG A 308 -21.98 -3.45 -20.18
C ARG A 308 -22.61 -4.68 -19.54
N ASN A 309 -21.87 -5.79 -19.46
CA ASN A 309 -22.38 -7.02 -18.85
C ASN A 309 -22.62 -6.86 -17.34
N SER A 310 -21.74 -6.13 -16.64
CA SER A 310 -21.93 -5.82 -15.22
C SER A 310 -23.12 -4.90 -14.96
N ARG A 311 -23.52 -4.06 -15.92
CA ARG A 311 -24.76 -3.25 -15.84
C ARG A 311 -26.03 -4.04 -16.18
N ALA A 312 -25.92 -5.11 -16.97
CA ALA A 312 -27.06 -5.96 -17.33
C ALA A 312 -27.50 -6.92 -16.20
N GLY A 313 -26.63 -7.14 -15.20
CA GLY A 313 -26.98 -7.77 -13.93
C GLY A 313 -26.87 -6.76 -12.78
N ASN A 314 -27.95 -6.05 -12.46
CA ASN A 314 -27.98 -5.04 -11.40
C ASN A 314 -27.40 -5.56 -10.07
N VAL A 315 -26.20 -5.09 -9.67
CA VAL A 315 -25.82 -4.53 -8.35
C VAL A 315 -24.40 -3.92 -8.49
N PHE A 316 -24.25 -2.69 -9.01
CA PHE A 316 -23.09 -1.83 -8.67
C PHE A 316 -23.41 -0.37 -9.00
N GLU A 317 -24.10 0.31 -8.10
CA GLU A 317 -24.19 1.76 -8.08
C GLU A 317 -23.70 2.21 -6.71
N SER A 318 -22.43 2.60 -6.62
CA SER A 318 -21.88 3.45 -5.55
C SER A 318 -20.38 3.69 -5.68
N ILE A 319 -19.88 3.99 -6.88
CA ILE A 319 -18.64 4.76 -7.02
C ILE A 319 -18.75 5.64 -8.27
N HIS A 320 -19.52 6.74 -8.20
CA HIS A 320 -19.24 7.99 -8.91
C HIS A 320 -20.15 9.13 -8.41
N VAL A 321 -19.51 10.06 -7.71
CA VAL A 321 -19.73 11.52 -7.65
C VAL A 321 -21.18 12.03 -7.54
N SER A 322 -21.55 12.51 -6.35
CA SER A 322 -22.59 13.52 -6.19
C SER A 322 -21.95 14.90 -5.99
N ASN A 323 -21.98 15.73 -7.04
CA ASN A 323 -21.96 17.18 -6.90
C ASN A 323 -23.35 17.62 -6.45
N MET A 324 -23.47 18.21 -5.26
CA MET A 324 -24.59 19.10 -4.94
C MET A 324 -24.08 20.29 -4.11
N ALA A 325 -24.68 21.43 -4.41
CA ALA A 325 -24.25 22.78 -4.14
C ALA A 325 -24.28 23.19 -2.65
N GLU A 326 -23.60 24.31 -2.41
CA GLU A 326 -23.47 25.09 -1.18
C GLU A 326 -24.76 25.26 -0.36
N THR A 327 -24.65 25.11 0.97
CA THR A 327 -25.20 26.06 1.94
C THR A 327 -24.42 25.94 3.25
N SER A 328 -23.92 27.06 3.78
CA SER A 328 -23.24 27.19 5.08
C SER A 328 -24.20 26.94 6.25
N PRO A 329 -23.69 26.53 7.44
CA PRO A 329 -23.45 27.53 8.49
C PRO A 329 -22.24 27.28 9.42
N SER A 330 -21.60 28.40 9.79
CA SER A 330 -20.92 28.75 11.05
C SER A 330 -20.35 27.66 11.98
N GLY A 331 -19.01 27.61 12.03
CA GLY A 331 -18.19 27.92 13.22
C GLY A 331 -18.39 27.14 14.53
N MET A 332 -17.46 26.22 14.82
CA MET A 332 -16.98 25.91 16.18
C MET A 332 -15.53 25.39 16.14
N PRO A 333 -14.74 25.53 17.23
CA PRO A 333 -13.30 25.77 17.16
C PRO A 333 -12.45 24.50 17.13
N VAL A 334 -11.28 24.64 16.50
CA VAL A 334 -10.17 23.68 16.50
C VAL A 334 -9.31 23.92 17.73
N GLU A 335 -9.05 22.88 18.51
CA GLU A 335 -8.16 22.93 19.67
C GLU A 335 -6.70 22.76 19.20
N GLU A 336 -5.97 23.87 19.12
CA GLU A 336 -4.53 23.90 18.91
C GLU A 336 -3.82 23.52 20.21
N THR A 337 -3.13 22.37 20.23
CA THR A 337 -2.22 22.04 21.34
C THR A 337 -0.88 22.73 21.11
N ILE A 338 -0.66 23.84 21.80
CA ILE A 338 0.62 24.56 21.88
C ILE A 338 1.49 23.89 22.95
N LEU A 339 2.66 23.40 22.55
CA LEU A 339 3.73 22.97 23.46
C LEU A 339 4.25 24.18 24.25
N LEU A 340 4.13 24.12 25.58
CA LEU A 340 4.63 25.14 26.50
C LEU A 340 6.16 25.18 26.49
N PRO A 341 6.79 26.38 26.51
CA PRO A 341 8.22 26.52 26.72
C PRO A 341 8.58 26.33 28.20
N VAL A 342 9.56 25.46 28.46
CA VAL A 342 10.20 25.29 29.77
C VAL A 342 10.91 26.60 30.15
N LYS A 343 10.46 27.24 31.23
CA LYS A 343 11.15 28.38 31.84
C LYS A 343 12.39 27.90 32.60
N LEU A 344 13.55 28.46 32.25
CA LEU A 344 14.70 28.53 33.14
C LEU A 344 14.31 29.29 34.42
N SER A 345 14.56 28.68 35.59
CA SER A 345 14.72 29.42 36.84
C SER A 345 16.07 29.09 37.45
N ALA A 346 16.94 30.10 37.54
CA ALA A 346 18.21 30.02 38.23
C ALA A 346 18.05 30.30 39.73
N SER A 347 18.87 29.59 40.51
CA SER A 347 19.46 29.96 41.80
C SER A 347 18.62 29.77 43.08
N ARG A 348 19.08 28.81 43.91
CA ARG A 348 19.64 29.13 45.23
C ARG A 348 20.66 28.07 45.67
N ARG A 349 21.75 28.58 46.24
CA ARG A 349 22.94 27.90 46.74
C ARG A 349 22.64 26.96 47.91
N LYS A 350 23.34 25.81 47.98
CA LYS A 350 24.02 25.41 49.22
C LYS A 350 25.26 24.57 48.91
N LEU A 351 26.29 24.92 49.66
CA LEU A 351 27.68 24.50 49.63
C LEU A 351 27.85 23.19 50.42
N GLU A 352 28.66 22.26 49.93
CA GLU A 352 29.38 21.13 50.58
C GLU A 352 29.55 20.07 49.47
N GLY A 353 30.71 19.55 49.10
CA GLY A 353 32.00 19.45 49.77
C GLY A 353 32.49 18.01 49.57
N ALA A 354 33.55 17.86 48.77
CA ALA A 354 34.57 16.81 48.90
C ALA A 354 34.27 15.32 48.56
N VAL A 355 35.04 14.87 47.55
CA VAL A 355 35.93 13.70 47.56
C VAL A 355 35.44 12.37 46.96
N ALA A 356 36.31 11.89 46.06
CA ALA A 356 36.30 10.68 45.29
C ALA A 356 36.40 9.39 46.12
N ALA A 357 35.87 8.30 45.58
CA ALA A 357 36.38 6.95 45.78
C ALA A 357 35.98 6.06 44.61
N GLY A 358 36.87 5.94 43.62
CA GLY A 358 36.87 4.83 42.69
C GLY A 358 37.72 3.71 43.29
N ILE A 359 37.09 2.55 43.52
CA ILE A 359 37.77 1.28 43.79
C ILE A 359 37.04 0.24 42.94
N PHE A 360 37.69 -0.22 41.87
CA PHE A 360 37.45 -1.53 41.29
C PHE A 360 38.82 -2.16 41.03
N LEU A 361 39.11 -3.18 41.84
CA LEU A 361 40.24 -4.10 41.74
C LEU A 361 39.75 -5.39 41.05
N LEU A 362 40.71 -6.15 40.51
CA LEU A 362 40.65 -7.44 39.79
C LEU A 362 40.68 -7.24 38.27
N ALA A 363 41.72 -7.60 37.52
CA ALA A 363 42.91 -8.43 37.78
C ALA A 363 44.12 -7.92 36.98
#